data_AF-A0A9D9ZKT1-F1
#
_entry.id   AF-A0A9D9ZKT1-F1
#
_cell.length_a   1.000
_cell.length_b   1.000
_cell.length_c   1.000
_cell.angle_alpha   90.00
_cell.angle_beta   90.00
_cell.angle_gamma   90.00
#
_symmetry.space_group_name_H-M   'P 1'
#
loop_
_entity.id
_entity.type
_entity.pdbx_description
1 polymer ?
#
loop_
_entity_poly.entity_id
_entity_poly.type
_entity_poly.pdbx_seq_one_letter_code
_entity_poly.pdbx_strand_id
1 'polypeptide(L)'
;MPYINRVLGPESLGKVEYANSIINYFILLSAIGIPVYGIRQIAKIREDSDLLSKTTVELLCILLVTTLSAYILLFFITILGSQFHNYTDLIILMSSMLLLNNLGAEWFFQGIEDQLYITVRYVVVRIITLVLLFILVKAPSDYMMYALIVVLNTVGSNFLNFIKIKNYIKRKHLNFSVLNLKQHIRPTFTIFLASISVSIYLQIDTFLLGYMAGDQYVGYYSVANKLLRYVILFITTIGSVLLPRLSNFWVNDKNMYFSYLQKSFFYFLIISLPASVYFYFFSEEIILLMAGEMFKNSIITLKILSPICFLVAMAYFFGFLILYPQHKERIYSFSVLISAIVCLGLNLLLMNKYQQNGSASAQLVAEFLGVFFMVFFIVKKKMMSNFNLDISNLLKILISVGILIILNILLKYFLYTQKNILGFVISTISFFMVYFFLLFLFKENTIIGVLQSLKKILPTKKNDLLK
;
A
#
# COMPACT_ATOMS: atom_id res chain seq x y z
N MET A 1 3.40 -5.56 -14.68
CA MET A 1 4.77 -5.40 -14.14
C MET A 1 5.81 -6.13 -14.98
N PRO A 2 5.84 -7.47 -15.13
CA PRO A 2 6.99 -8.15 -15.73
C PRO A 2 7.28 -7.81 -17.19
N TYR A 3 6.24 -7.60 -18.00
CA TYR A 3 6.37 -7.19 -19.40
C TYR A 3 6.86 -5.74 -19.52
N ILE A 4 6.13 -4.79 -18.93
CA ILE A 4 6.43 -3.35 -19.01
C ILE A 4 7.85 -3.04 -18.55
N ASN A 5 8.26 -3.61 -17.41
CA ASN A 5 9.59 -3.35 -16.88
C ASN A 5 10.67 -3.76 -17.90
N ARG A 6 10.54 -4.93 -18.53
CA ARG A 6 11.50 -5.40 -19.55
C ARG A 6 11.50 -4.57 -20.83
N VAL A 7 10.32 -4.08 -21.24
CA VAL A 7 10.18 -3.30 -22.48
C VAL A 7 10.65 -1.87 -22.29
N LEU A 8 10.26 -1.21 -21.20
CA LEU A 8 10.57 0.21 -20.98
C LEU A 8 11.95 0.43 -20.38
N GLY A 9 12.44 -0.50 -19.57
CA GLY A 9 13.64 -0.27 -18.78
C GLY A 9 13.47 0.76 -17.66
N PRO A 10 14.52 1.00 -16.87
CA PRO A 10 14.43 1.80 -15.65
C PRO A 10 14.23 3.30 -15.91
N GLU A 11 14.81 3.85 -16.98
CA GLU A 11 14.72 5.29 -17.25
C GLU A 11 13.32 5.70 -17.71
N SER A 12 12.78 5.07 -18.77
CA SER A 12 11.43 5.36 -19.27
C SER A 12 10.34 5.05 -18.24
N LEU A 13 10.48 3.96 -17.47
CA LEU A 13 9.58 3.68 -16.36
C LEU A 13 9.71 4.73 -15.26
N GLY A 14 10.93 5.15 -14.95
CA GLY A 14 11.25 6.21 -14.00
C GLY A 14 10.55 7.53 -14.32
N LYS A 15 10.59 7.97 -15.59
CA LYS A 15 9.89 9.17 -16.07
C LYS A 15 8.40 9.13 -15.75
N VAL A 16 7.77 7.99 -16.04
CA VAL A 16 6.32 7.80 -15.80
C VAL A 16 6.01 7.75 -14.31
N GLU A 17 6.79 7.03 -13.50
CA GLU A 17 6.58 6.97 -12.05
C GLU A 17 6.83 8.32 -11.37
N TYR A 18 7.81 9.10 -11.84
CA TYR A 18 8.07 10.45 -11.36
C TYR A 18 6.91 11.38 -11.67
N ALA A 19 6.46 11.45 -12.93
CA ALA A 19 5.29 12.23 -13.32
C ALA A 19 4.03 11.79 -12.54
N ASN A 20 3.83 10.48 -12.35
CA ASN A 20 2.74 9.93 -11.56
C ASN A 20 2.79 10.42 -10.10
N SER A 21 3.97 10.45 -9.48
CA SER A 21 4.13 10.93 -8.10
C SER A 21 3.70 12.39 -7.95
N ILE A 22 4.04 13.24 -8.92
CA ILE A 22 3.61 14.65 -8.97
C ILE A 22 2.09 14.73 -9.09
N ILE A 23 1.52 14.05 -10.09
CA ILE A 23 0.07 14.08 -10.36
C ILE A 23 -0.75 13.59 -9.16
N ASN A 24 -0.28 12.56 -8.44
CA ASN A 24 -0.98 12.04 -7.28
C ASN A 24 -1.09 13.08 -6.13
N TYR A 25 -0.09 13.95 -5.95
CA TYR A 25 -0.22 15.09 -5.02
C TYR A 25 -1.33 16.06 -5.44
N PHE A 26 -1.43 16.36 -6.73
CA PHE A 26 -2.48 17.23 -7.24
C PHE A 26 -3.87 16.57 -7.23
N ILE A 27 -3.97 15.26 -7.40
CA ILE A 27 -5.22 14.52 -7.22
C ILE A 27 -5.75 14.74 -5.79
N LEU A 28 -4.87 14.64 -4.78
CA LEU A 28 -5.27 14.86 -3.38
C LEU A 28 -5.72 16.30 -3.12
N LEU A 29 -5.00 17.28 -3.68
CA LEU A 29 -5.38 18.70 -3.61
C LEU A 29 -6.71 18.96 -4.29
N SER A 30 -6.94 18.36 -5.46
CA SER A 30 -8.18 18.53 -6.22
C SER A 30 -9.39 17.89 -5.53
N ALA A 31 -9.19 16.83 -4.74
CA ALA A 31 -10.28 16.10 -4.11
C ALA A 31 -10.67 16.61 -2.71
N ILE A 32 -9.78 17.34 -2.01
CA ILE A 32 -9.94 17.87 -0.63
C ILE A 32 -10.65 16.86 0.31
N GLY A 33 -10.24 15.59 0.32
CA GLY A 33 -10.80 14.59 1.24
C GLY A 33 -12.28 14.20 0.99
N ILE A 34 -12.91 14.70 -0.08
CA ILE A 34 -14.28 14.37 -0.48
C ILE A 34 -14.47 12.87 -0.73
N PRO A 35 -13.52 12.09 -1.28
CA PRO A 35 -13.75 10.66 -1.48
C PRO A 35 -14.17 9.93 -0.20
N VAL A 36 -13.58 10.26 0.94
CA VAL A 36 -13.93 9.65 2.24
C VAL A 36 -15.15 10.31 2.88
N TYR A 37 -15.24 11.65 2.82
CA TYR A 37 -16.38 12.39 3.37
C TYR A 37 -17.69 12.05 2.65
N GLY A 38 -17.64 12.00 1.31
CA GLY A 38 -18.75 11.76 0.41
C GLY A 38 -19.39 10.41 0.66
N ILE A 39 -18.60 9.33 0.78
CA ILE A 39 -19.12 7.99 1.14
C ILE A 39 -19.99 8.08 2.41
N ARG A 40 -19.47 8.73 3.46
CA ARG A 40 -20.16 8.85 4.75
C ARG A 40 -21.44 9.69 4.67
N GLN A 41 -21.45 10.76 3.89
CA GLN A 41 -22.65 11.60 3.75
C GLN A 41 -23.71 10.92 2.90
N ILE A 42 -23.33 10.40 1.74
CA ILE A 42 -24.24 9.72 0.83
C ILE A 42 -24.88 8.51 1.49
N ALA A 43 -24.10 7.68 2.22
CA ALA A 43 -24.65 6.53 2.94
C ALA A 43 -25.73 6.91 3.97
N LYS A 44 -25.64 8.10 4.60
CA LYS A 44 -26.63 8.57 5.59
C LYS A 44 -27.94 9.02 4.96
N ILE A 45 -27.90 9.56 3.75
CA ILE A 45 -29.04 10.20 3.09
C ILE A 45 -29.53 9.40 1.86
N ARG A 46 -29.02 8.19 1.66
CA ARG A 46 -29.27 7.37 0.45
C ARG A 46 -30.74 7.08 0.17
N GLU A 47 -31.58 7.07 1.20
CA GLU A 47 -33.02 6.79 1.08
C GLU A 47 -33.82 8.05 0.67
N ASP A 48 -33.30 9.25 0.94
CA ASP A 48 -33.92 10.51 0.53
C ASP A 48 -33.36 10.97 -0.81
N SER A 49 -34.11 10.68 -1.88
CA SER A 49 -33.73 11.05 -3.25
C SER A 49 -33.53 12.56 -3.49
N ASP A 50 -34.17 13.44 -2.72
CA ASP A 50 -33.99 14.89 -2.84
C ASP A 50 -32.69 15.34 -2.16
N LEU A 51 -32.48 14.93 -0.91
CA LEU A 51 -31.23 15.23 -0.19
C LEU A 51 -30.02 14.61 -0.88
N LEU A 52 -30.14 13.36 -1.34
CA LEU A 52 -29.11 12.65 -2.10
C LEU A 52 -28.68 13.46 -3.32
N SER A 53 -29.65 13.90 -4.15
CA SER A 53 -29.37 14.70 -5.33
C SER A 53 -28.71 16.03 -4.96
N LYS A 54 -29.22 16.72 -3.92
CA LYS A 54 -28.70 18.02 -3.49
C LYS A 54 -27.25 17.91 -3.03
N THR A 55 -26.96 17.04 -2.08
CA THR A 55 -25.61 16.87 -1.51
C THR A 55 -24.61 16.36 -2.55
N THR A 56 -25.04 15.52 -3.49
CA THR A 56 -24.17 15.07 -4.60
C THR A 56 -23.73 16.26 -5.46
N VAL A 57 -24.66 17.15 -5.84
CA VAL A 57 -24.34 18.35 -6.62
C VAL A 57 -23.45 19.31 -5.81
N GLU A 58 -23.72 19.51 -4.52
CA GLU A 58 -22.88 20.34 -3.64
C GLU A 58 -21.42 19.86 -3.63
N LEU A 59 -21.21 18.54 -3.46
CA LEU A 59 -19.88 17.95 -3.46
C LEU A 59 -19.20 18.02 -4.83
N LEU A 60 -19.93 17.79 -5.92
CA LEU A 60 -19.41 17.93 -7.29
C LEU A 60 -19.00 19.37 -7.61
N CYS A 61 -19.75 20.38 -7.15
CA CYS A 61 -19.39 21.78 -7.31
C CYS A 61 -18.10 22.12 -6.57
N ILE A 62 -17.94 21.63 -5.33
CA ILE A 62 -16.69 21.83 -4.59
C ILE A 62 -15.53 21.18 -5.34
N LEU A 63 -15.69 19.91 -5.76
CA LEU A 63 -14.68 19.19 -6.54
C LEU A 63 -14.30 19.92 -7.82
N LEU A 64 -15.25 20.53 -8.53
CA LEU A 64 -14.98 21.29 -9.74
C LEU A 64 -14.09 22.51 -9.45
N VAL A 65 -14.43 23.29 -8.42
CA VAL A 65 -13.63 24.47 -8.03
C VAL A 65 -12.22 24.07 -7.61
N THR A 66 -12.08 23.00 -6.82
CA THR A 66 -10.79 22.53 -6.30
C THR A 66 -9.95 21.84 -7.37
N THR A 67 -10.59 21.23 -8.37
CA THR A 67 -9.90 20.71 -9.56
C THR A 67 -9.35 21.83 -10.41
N LEU A 68 -10.15 22.89 -10.64
CA LEU A 68 -9.68 24.07 -11.38
C LEU A 68 -8.52 24.76 -10.67
N SER A 69 -8.59 24.93 -9.35
CA SER A 69 -7.46 25.51 -8.60
C SER A 69 -6.22 24.63 -8.64
N ALA A 70 -6.36 23.30 -8.59
CA ALA A 70 -5.25 22.37 -8.74
C ALA A 70 -4.60 22.46 -10.13
N TYR A 71 -5.38 22.59 -11.21
CA TYR A 71 -4.83 22.81 -12.56
C TYR A 71 -4.09 24.15 -12.68
N ILE A 72 -4.62 25.22 -12.08
CA ILE A 72 -3.95 26.53 -12.08
C ILE A 72 -2.58 26.41 -11.38
N LEU A 73 -2.53 25.77 -10.22
CA LEU A 73 -1.27 25.55 -9.49
C LEU A 73 -0.29 24.69 -10.29
N LEU A 74 -0.79 23.61 -10.90
CA LEU A 74 0.02 22.72 -11.73
C LEU A 74 0.61 23.47 -12.93
N PHE A 75 -0.20 24.30 -13.60
CA PHE A 75 0.24 25.15 -14.71
C PHE A 75 1.38 26.10 -14.29
N PHE A 76 1.23 26.81 -13.18
CA PHE A 76 2.29 27.69 -12.66
C PHE A 76 3.57 26.92 -12.33
N ILE A 77 3.46 25.76 -11.70
CA ILE A 77 4.63 24.95 -11.36
C ILE A 77 5.34 24.42 -12.61
N THR A 78 4.60 24.00 -13.64
CA THR A 78 5.18 23.51 -14.89
C THR A 78 5.87 24.58 -15.72
N ILE A 79 5.45 25.84 -15.62
CA ILE A 79 6.07 26.96 -16.36
C ILE A 79 7.26 27.54 -15.60
N LEU A 80 7.12 27.72 -14.28
CA LEU A 80 8.15 28.36 -13.45
C LEU A 80 9.29 27.40 -13.08
N GLY A 81 9.03 26.10 -13.00
CA GLY A 81 10.03 25.11 -12.65
C GLY A 81 10.74 24.57 -13.87
N SER A 82 11.95 25.06 -14.14
CA SER A 82 12.76 24.65 -15.31
C SER A 82 13.00 23.14 -15.41
N GLN A 83 13.06 22.45 -14.26
CA GLN A 83 13.19 20.99 -14.20
C GLN A 83 11.97 20.22 -14.70
N PHE A 84 10.78 20.82 -14.69
CA PHE A 84 9.54 20.16 -15.14
C PHE A 84 9.34 20.26 -16.65
N HIS A 85 10.09 21.10 -17.37
CA HIS A 85 9.95 21.27 -18.82
C HIS A 85 10.13 19.96 -19.59
N ASN A 86 11.04 19.08 -19.16
CA ASN A 86 11.27 17.79 -19.81
C ASN A 86 10.12 16.78 -19.57
N TYR A 87 9.19 17.08 -18.67
CA TYR A 87 8.07 16.22 -18.32
C TYR A 87 6.72 16.85 -18.67
N THR A 88 6.67 18.02 -19.32
CA THR A 88 5.41 18.74 -19.59
C THR A 88 4.38 17.87 -20.28
N ASP A 89 4.80 17.13 -21.30
CA ASP A 89 3.90 16.28 -22.09
C ASP A 89 3.33 15.13 -21.23
N LEU A 90 4.17 14.52 -20.38
CA LEU A 90 3.74 13.49 -19.43
C LEU A 90 2.79 14.06 -18.38
N ILE A 91 3.13 15.23 -17.83
CA ILE A 91 2.32 15.90 -16.82
C ILE A 91 0.96 16.28 -17.41
N ILE A 92 0.91 16.86 -18.61
CA ILE A 92 -0.33 17.21 -19.31
C ILE A 92 -1.19 15.95 -19.51
N LEU A 93 -0.61 14.89 -20.07
CA LEU A 93 -1.32 13.64 -20.32
C LEU A 93 -1.86 13.04 -19.01
N MET A 94 -1.01 12.89 -18.00
CA MET A 94 -1.38 12.26 -16.73
C MET A 94 -2.28 13.14 -15.88
N SER A 95 -2.24 14.47 -16.04
CA SER A 95 -3.11 15.40 -15.32
C SER A 95 -4.59 15.20 -15.67
N SER A 96 -4.92 14.55 -16.79
CA SER A 96 -6.30 14.12 -17.09
C SER A 96 -6.91 13.25 -15.98
N MET A 97 -6.08 12.56 -15.18
CA MET A 97 -6.52 11.83 -14.00
C MET A 97 -7.22 12.73 -12.98
N LEU A 98 -6.80 13.98 -12.78
CA LEU A 98 -7.42 14.89 -11.79
C LEU A 98 -8.90 15.08 -12.12
N LEU A 99 -9.18 15.48 -13.35
CA LEU A 99 -10.53 15.74 -13.85
C LEU A 99 -11.37 14.46 -13.85
N LEU A 100 -10.86 13.37 -14.42
CA LEU A 100 -11.62 12.13 -14.54
C LEU A 100 -11.88 11.47 -13.18
N ASN A 101 -10.95 11.56 -12.23
CA ASN A 101 -11.15 11.04 -10.88
C ASN A 101 -12.30 11.77 -10.17
N ASN A 102 -12.28 13.10 -10.21
CA ASN A 102 -13.28 13.91 -9.50
C ASN A 102 -14.65 13.89 -10.18
N LEU A 103 -14.72 13.91 -11.52
CA LEU A 103 -15.97 13.74 -12.27
C LEU A 103 -16.56 12.34 -12.11
N GLY A 104 -15.71 11.33 -11.92
CA GLY A 104 -16.12 9.96 -11.67
C GLY A 104 -16.96 9.78 -10.41
N ALA A 105 -16.79 10.64 -9.41
CA ALA A 105 -17.55 10.61 -8.16
C ALA A 105 -17.74 9.19 -7.59
N GLU A 106 -16.68 8.37 -7.58
CA GLU A 106 -16.78 6.96 -7.17
C GLU A 106 -17.34 6.80 -5.75
N TRP A 107 -17.02 7.76 -4.87
CA TRP A 107 -17.56 7.88 -3.52
C TRP A 107 -19.10 7.87 -3.46
N PHE A 108 -19.79 8.32 -4.50
CA PHE A 108 -21.24 8.27 -4.60
C PHE A 108 -21.73 6.82 -4.69
N PHE A 109 -21.19 6.05 -5.64
CA PHE A 109 -21.56 4.65 -5.85
C PHE A 109 -21.19 3.77 -4.65
N GLN A 110 -20.06 4.08 -4.00
CA GLN A 110 -19.68 3.42 -2.76
C GLN A 110 -20.67 3.75 -1.63
N GLY A 111 -21.14 5.00 -1.53
CA GLY A 111 -22.10 5.44 -0.52
C GLY A 111 -23.51 4.86 -0.68
N ILE A 112 -23.98 4.65 -1.92
CA ILE A 112 -25.26 3.96 -2.19
C ILE A 112 -25.14 2.43 -2.23
N GLU A 113 -23.97 1.87 -1.89
CA GLU A 113 -23.68 0.44 -1.85
C GLU A 113 -23.75 -0.31 -3.20
N ASP A 114 -23.58 0.39 -4.33
CA ASP A 114 -23.55 -0.22 -5.66
C ASP A 114 -22.15 -0.77 -6.01
N GLN A 115 -21.65 -1.65 -5.14
CA GLN A 115 -20.29 -2.22 -5.21
C GLN A 115 -20.12 -3.17 -6.39
N LEU A 116 -21.19 -3.85 -6.81
CA LEU A 116 -21.16 -4.73 -7.97
C LEU A 116 -20.89 -3.93 -9.24
N TYR A 117 -21.57 -2.80 -9.41
CA TYR A 117 -21.34 -1.90 -10.53
C TYR A 117 -19.89 -1.40 -10.57
N ILE A 118 -19.33 -0.95 -9.44
CA ILE A 118 -17.91 -0.55 -9.31
C ILE A 118 -16.99 -1.70 -9.74
N THR A 119 -17.18 -2.89 -9.17
CA THR A 119 -16.33 -4.06 -9.40
C THR A 119 -16.29 -4.48 -10.87
N VAL A 120 -17.46 -4.63 -11.51
CA VAL A 120 -17.56 -5.09 -12.90
C VAL A 120 -16.80 -4.15 -13.84
N ARG A 121 -16.97 -2.83 -13.69
CA ARG A 121 -16.30 -1.84 -14.54
C ARG A 121 -14.79 -1.82 -14.33
N TYR A 122 -14.32 -1.94 -13.09
CA TYR A 122 -12.89 -2.05 -12.84
C TYR A 122 -12.28 -3.27 -13.51
N VAL A 123 -12.95 -4.42 -13.44
CA VAL A 123 -12.48 -5.65 -14.09
C VAL A 123 -12.42 -5.46 -15.61
N VAL A 124 -13.48 -4.92 -16.22
CA VAL A 124 -13.54 -4.66 -17.67
C VAL A 124 -12.40 -3.73 -18.12
N VAL A 125 -12.23 -2.58 -17.46
CA VAL A 125 -11.18 -1.61 -17.81
C VAL A 125 -9.78 -2.20 -17.59
N ARG A 126 -9.58 -3.00 -16.53
CA ARG A 126 -8.30 -3.68 -16.28
C ARG A 126 -7.97 -4.72 -17.36
N ILE A 127 -8.96 -5.46 -17.86
CA ILE A 127 -8.75 -6.41 -18.96
C ILE A 127 -8.40 -5.64 -20.25
N ILE A 128 -9.16 -4.59 -20.59
CA ILE A 128 -8.89 -3.77 -21.79
C ILE A 128 -7.50 -3.16 -21.72
N THR A 129 -7.14 -2.52 -20.61
CA THR A 129 -5.82 -1.88 -20.45
C THR A 129 -4.68 -2.90 -20.44
N LEU A 130 -4.90 -4.11 -19.93
CA LEU A 130 -3.92 -5.21 -20.03
C LEU A 130 -3.69 -5.63 -21.48
N VAL A 131 -4.75 -5.74 -22.29
CA VAL A 131 -4.62 -6.08 -23.72
C VAL A 131 -3.93 -4.96 -24.48
N LEU A 132 -4.36 -3.71 -24.29
CA LEU A 132 -3.75 -2.53 -24.92
C LEU A 132 -2.25 -2.41 -24.61
N LEU A 133 -1.85 -2.77 -23.39
CA LEU A 133 -0.46 -2.76 -22.96
C LEU A 133 0.43 -3.68 -23.80
N PHE A 134 -0.01 -4.90 -24.13
CA PHE A 134 0.77 -5.80 -24.98
C PHE A 134 0.78 -5.39 -26.45
N ILE A 135 -0.26 -4.68 -26.91
CA ILE A 135 -0.39 -4.26 -28.31
C ILE A 135 0.40 -2.98 -28.57
N LEU A 136 0.39 -2.03 -27.63
CA LEU A 136 0.82 -0.65 -27.88
C LEU A 136 2.17 -0.29 -27.27
N VAL A 137 2.67 -1.03 -26.27
CA VAL A 137 3.96 -0.75 -25.62
C VAL A 137 4.96 -1.81 -25.99
N LYS A 138 5.83 -1.52 -26.96
CA LYS A 138 6.79 -2.50 -27.53
C LYS A 138 8.25 -2.06 -27.42
N ALA A 139 8.51 -0.77 -27.22
CA ALA A 139 9.84 -0.21 -27.09
C ALA A 139 9.93 0.80 -25.93
N PRO A 140 11.15 1.12 -25.44
CA PRO A 140 11.36 2.15 -24.42
C PRO A 140 10.83 3.55 -24.78
N SER A 141 10.75 3.87 -26.07
CA SER A 141 10.16 5.11 -26.59
C SER A 141 8.65 5.21 -26.35
N ASP A 142 7.96 4.10 -26.11
CA ASP A 142 6.50 4.04 -25.98
C ASP A 142 6.02 4.41 -24.56
N TYR A 143 6.87 5.07 -23.77
CA TYR A 143 6.57 5.43 -22.38
C TYR A 143 5.35 6.37 -22.25
N MET A 144 5.09 7.21 -23.26
CA MET A 144 3.88 8.02 -23.34
C MET A 144 2.62 7.17 -23.49
N MET A 145 2.70 6.11 -24.30
CA MET A 145 1.60 5.18 -24.48
C MET A 145 1.37 4.36 -23.21
N TYR A 146 2.45 3.98 -22.52
CA TYR A 146 2.34 3.39 -21.19
C TYR A 146 1.69 4.36 -20.20
N ALA A 147 2.07 5.64 -20.18
CA ALA A 147 1.44 6.64 -19.32
C ALA A 147 -0.06 6.77 -19.61
N LEU A 148 -0.49 6.74 -20.87
CA LEU A 148 -1.90 6.72 -21.27
C LEU A 148 -2.62 5.47 -20.73
N ILE A 149 -1.97 4.31 -20.76
CA ILE A 149 -2.52 3.08 -20.17
C ILE A 149 -2.64 3.20 -18.64
N VAL A 150 -1.68 3.85 -17.97
CA VAL A 150 -1.78 4.13 -16.52
C VAL A 150 -2.97 5.05 -16.24
N VAL A 151 -3.19 6.10 -17.03
CA VAL A 151 -4.39 6.95 -16.95
C VAL A 151 -5.65 6.10 -17.11
N LEU A 152 -5.77 5.33 -18.19
CA LEU A 152 -6.94 4.51 -18.45
C LEU A 152 -7.19 3.47 -17.36
N ASN A 153 -6.15 2.84 -16.81
CA ASN A 153 -6.29 1.86 -15.74
C ASN A 153 -6.79 2.50 -14.45
N THR A 154 -6.34 3.73 -14.17
CA THR A 154 -6.67 4.44 -12.93
C THR A 154 -8.05 5.09 -12.99
N VAL A 155 -8.41 5.72 -14.11
CA VAL A 155 -9.62 6.55 -14.22
C VAL A 155 -10.51 6.22 -15.43
N GLY A 156 -10.19 5.20 -16.22
CA GLY A 156 -10.96 4.85 -17.43
C GLY A 156 -12.40 4.44 -17.14
N SER A 157 -12.66 3.82 -15.98
CA SER A 157 -14.01 3.45 -15.55
C SER A 157 -14.83 4.67 -15.10
N ASN A 158 -14.17 5.76 -14.67
CA ASN A 158 -14.83 6.92 -14.08
C ASN A 158 -15.67 7.70 -15.08
N PHE A 159 -15.37 7.63 -16.38
CA PHE A 159 -16.22 8.20 -17.42
C PHE A 159 -17.63 7.58 -17.41
N LEU A 160 -17.73 6.26 -17.18
CA LEU A 160 -19.03 5.57 -17.08
C LEU A 160 -19.81 6.02 -15.83
N ASN A 161 -19.11 6.32 -14.73
CA ASN A 161 -19.73 6.84 -13.52
C ASN A 161 -20.45 8.17 -13.79
N PHE A 162 -19.78 9.07 -14.52
CA PHE A 162 -20.30 10.39 -14.84
C PHE A 162 -21.57 10.31 -15.71
N ILE A 163 -21.71 9.27 -16.54
CA ILE A 163 -22.95 9.04 -17.29
C ILE A 163 -24.05 8.55 -16.35
N LYS A 164 -23.78 7.55 -15.51
CA LYS A 164 -24.81 6.94 -14.65
C LYS A 164 -25.27 7.88 -13.53
N ILE A 165 -24.40 8.73 -12.99
CA ILE A 165 -24.74 9.62 -11.87
C ILE A 165 -25.85 10.61 -12.24
N LYS A 166 -25.98 10.97 -13.54
CA LYS A 166 -27.04 11.85 -14.04
C LYS A 166 -28.45 11.33 -13.74
N ASN A 167 -28.62 10.00 -13.67
CA ASN A 167 -29.91 9.38 -13.37
C ASN A 167 -30.36 9.62 -11.91
N TYR A 168 -29.43 10.02 -11.03
CA TYR A 168 -29.70 10.31 -9.62
C TYR A 168 -29.80 11.81 -9.32
N ILE A 169 -29.50 12.68 -10.30
CA ILE A 169 -29.51 14.14 -10.14
C ILE A 169 -30.83 14.71 -10.64
N LYS A 170 -31.59 15.34 -9.75
CA LYS A 170 -32.83 16.06 -10.08
C LYS A 170 -32.51 17.46 -10.60
N ARG A 171 -33.18 17.86 -11.69
CA ARG A 171 -32.96 19.16 -12.36
C ARG A 171 -33.07 20.37 -11.43
N LYS A 172 -33.95 20.33 -10.42
CA LYS A 172 -34.15 21.42 -9.45
C LYS A 172 -32.89 21.77 -8.64
N HIS A 173 -31.97 20.83 -8.46
CA HIS A 173 -30.73 21.04 -7.70
C HIS A 173 -29.55 21.51 -8.57
N LEU A 174 -29.76 21.73 -9.87
CA LEU A 174 -28.77 22.38 -10.73
C LEU A 174 -28.74 23.91 -10.53
N ASN A 175 -29.71 24.47 -9.79
CA ASN A 175 -29.73 25.88 -9.43
C ASN A 175 -28.86 26.15 -8.20
N PHE A 176 -27.80 26.94 -8.39
CA PHE A 176 -26.83 27.29 -7.34
C PHE A 176 -27.44 27.95 -6.10
N SER A 177 -28.56 28.67 -6.23
CA SER A 177 -29.22 29.36 -5.12
C SER A 177 -29.76 28.43 -4.02
N VAL A 178 -29.92 27.13 -4.30
CA VAL A 178 -30.45 26.13 -3.36
C VAL A 178 -29.33 25.39 -2.62
N LEU A 179 -28.07 25.56 -3.05
CA LEU A 179 -26.91 24.81 -2.57
C LEU A 179 -26.26 25.47 -1.34
N ASN A 180 -25.86 24.67 -0.37
CA ASN A 180 -25.12 25.09 0.81
C ASN A 180 -23.73 24.44 0.87
N LEU A 181 -22.79 24.94 0.07
CA LEU A 181 -21.44 24.37 -0.01
C LEU A 181 -20.67 24.48 1.32
N LYS A 182 -20.93 25.54 2.11
CA LYS A 182 -20.17 25.86 3.33
C LYS A 182 -20.22 24.74 4.37
N GLN A 183 -21.32 23.98 4.42
CA GLN A 183 -21.47 22.89 5.39
C GLN A 183 -20.46 21.75 5.19
N HIS A 184 -19.94 21.59 3.97
CA HIS A 184 -19.02 20.51 3.61
C HIS A 184 -17.56 20.91 3.75
N ILE A 185 -17.20 22.19 3.63
CA ILE A 185 -15.81 22.69 3.57
C ILE A 185 -15.00 22.27 4.81
N ARG A 186 -15.51 22.54 6.02
CA ARG A 186 -14.75 22.26 7.26
C ARG A 186 -14.53 20.75 7.48
N PRO A 187 -15.56 19.89 7.33
CA PRO A 187 -15.36 18.44 7.41
C PRO A 187 -14.41 17.87 6.34
N THR A 188 -14.56 18.28 5.08
CA THR A 188 -13.72 17.77 3.97
C THR A 188 -12.27 18.18 4.15
N PHE A 189 -12.02 19.44 4.54
CA PHE A 189 -10.67 19.94 4.81
C PHE A 189 -9.97 19.20 5.97
N THR A 190 -10.71 18.81 7.00
CA THR A 190 -10.14 18.02 8.11
C THR A 190 -9.64 16.65 7.62
N ILE A 191 -10.40 16.01 6.73
CA ILE A 191 -10.01 14.72 6.13
C ILE A 191 -8.88 14.89 5.10
N PHE A 192 -8.89 16.01 4.37
CA PHE A 192 -7.81 16.37 3.46
C PHE A 192 -6.47 16.44 4.20
N LEU A 193 -6.41 17.14 5.35
CA LEU A 193 -5.20 17.22 6.16
C LEU A 193 -4.67 15.84 6.59
N ALA A 194 -5.56 14.91 6.94
CA ALA A 194 -5.14 13.54 7.24
C ALA A 194 -4.61 12.80 6.00
N SER A 195 -5.27 12.97 4.86
CA SER A 195 -4.95 12.26 3.60
C SER A 195 -3.63 12.74 2.99
N ILE A 196 -3.36 14.05 3.05
CA ILE A 196 -2.11 14.62 2.54
C ILE A 196 -0.92 14.17 3.38
N SER A 197 -1.05 14.07 4.71
CA SER A 197 0.02 13.57 5.58
C SER A 197 0.45 12.15 5.21
N VAL A 198 -0.52 11.25 4.98
CA VAL A 198 -0.23 9.87 4.55
C VAL A 198 0.42 9.86 3.17
N SER A 199 -0.04 10.70 2.25
CA SER A 199 0.45 10.68 0.87
C SER A 199 1.85 11.27 0.73
N ILE A 200 2.16 12.33 1.49
CA ILE A 200 3.53 12.85 1.62
C ILE A 200 4.45 11.70 2.06
N TYR A 201 4.09 10.98 3.12
CA TYR A 201 4.90 9.87 3.60
C TYR A 201 5.11 8.76 2.54
N LEU A 202 4.11 8.50 1.69
CA LEU A 202 4.17 7.42 0.70
C LEU A 202 4.86 7.77 -0.62
N GLN A 203 4.82 9.05 -1.03
CA GLN A 203 5.22 9.47 -2.38
C GLN A 203 6.42 10.43 -2.40
N ILE A 204 6.83 10.94 -1.23
CA ILE A 204 7.93 11.91 -1.16
C ILE A 204 9.26 11.31 -1.63
N ASP A 205 9.49 10.03 -1.36
CA ASP A 205 10.70 9.31 -1.77
C ASP A 205 10.86 9.32 -3.29
N THR A 206 9.80 8.96 -4.03
CA THR A 206 9.80 8.96 -5.50
C THR A 206 9.95 10.36 -6.08
N PHE A 207 9.34 11.36 -5.46
CA PHE A 207 9.46 12.75 -5.88
C PHE A 207 10.88 13.29 -5.65
N LEU A 208 11.44 13.10 -4.46
CA LEU A 208 12.80 13.56 -4.14
C LEU A 208 13.85 12.86 -4.98
N LEU A 209 13.70 11.55 -5.24
CA LEU A 209 14.61 10.81 -6.13
C LEU A 209 14.61 11.38 -7.55
N GLY A 210 13.44 11.68 -8.12
CA GLY A 210 13.37 12.27 -9.47
C GLY A 210 13.97 13.67 -9.52
N TYR A 211 13.75 14.46 -8.46
CA TYR A 211 14.30 15.80 -8.34
C TYR A 211 15.83 15.82 -8.15
N MET A 212 16.39 14.89 -7.37
CA MET A 212 17.79 14.95 -6.92
C MET A 212 18.74 14.00 -7.67
N ALA A 213 18.26 12.82 -8.09
CA ALA A 213 19.11 11.76 -8.64
C ALA A 213 18.79 11.46 -10.11
N GLY A 214 17.52 11.55 -10.51
CA GLY A 214 17.06 11.36 -11.89
C GLY A 214 16.23 10.08 -12.11
N ASP A 215 15.64 10.00 -13.30
CA ASP A 215 14.60 9.02 -13.66
C ASP A 215 14.99 7.56 -13.46
N GLN A 216 16.19 7.19 -13.90
CA GLN A 216 16.67 5.82 -13.82
C GLN A 216 16.62 5.28 -12.37
N TYR A 217 16.97 6.11 -11.39
CA TYR A 217 16.93 5.75 -9.97
C TYR A 217 15.51 5.70 -9.42
N VAL A 218 14.60 6.54 -9.92
CA VAL A 218 13.16 6.43 -9.64
C VAL A 218 12.63 5.09 -10.12
N GLY A 219 13.01 4.66 -11.33
CA GLY A 219 12.65 3.36 -11.88
C GLY A 219 13.17 2.21 -11.00
N TYR A 220 14.43 2.28 -10.58
CA TYR A 220 15.02 1.26 -9.71
C TYR A 220 14.33 1.15 -8.36
N TYR A 221 14.08 2.28 -7.70
CA TYR A 221 13.41 2.34 -6.41
C TYR A 221 11.95 1.86 -6.52
N SER A 222 11.22 2.34 -7.53
CA SER A 222 9.79 2.07 -7.68
C SER A 222 9.50 0.57 -7.86
N VAL A 223 10.31 -0.13 -8.65
CA VAL A 223 10.17 -1.59 -8.82
C VAL A 223 10.39 -2.33 -7.50
N ALA A 224 11.50 -2.04 -6.80
CA ALA A 224 11.82 -2.69 -5.53
C ALA A 224 10.74 -2.43 -4.47
N ASN A 225 10.31 -1.16 -4.33
CA ASN A 225 9.31 -0.76 -3.34
C ASN A 225 7.94 -1.38 -3.64
N LYS A 226 7.48 -1.43 -4.90
CA LYS A 226 6.19 -2.04 -5.26
C LYS A 226 6.14 -3.53 -4.95
N LEU A 227 7.21 -4.28 -5.25
CA LEU A 227 7.31 -5.70 -4.93
C LEU A 227 7.16 -5.95 -3.43
N LEU A 228 7.84 -5.14 -2.61
CA LEU A 228 7.79 -5.25 -1.17
C LEU A 228 6.40 -4.86 -0.60
N ARG A 229 5.78 -3.81 -1.16
CA ARG A 229 4.45 -3.33 -0.75
C ARG A 229 3.33 -4.37 -0.96
N TYR A 230 3.42 -5.23 -1.97
CA TYR A 230 2.44 -6.30 -2.15
C TYR A 230 2.40 -7.27 -0.95
N VAL A 231 3.56 -7.56 -0.36
CA VAL A 231 3.63 -8.44 0.81
C VAL A 231 3.25 -7.70 2.09
N ILE A 232 3.63 -6.43 2.24
CA ILE A 232 3.13 -5.59 3.33
C ILE A 232 1.60 -5.49 3.33
N LEU A 233 0.98 -5.37 2.16
CA LEU A 233 -0.49 -5.32 2.06
C LEU A 233 -1.11 -6.59 2.65
N PHE A 234 -0.58 -7.76 2.29
CA PHE A 234 -1.03 -9.03 2.87
C PHE A 234 -0.86 -9.05 4.40
N ILE A 235 0.28 -8.62 4.92
CA ILE A 235 0.54 -8.57 6.37
C ILE A 235 -0.45 -7.66 7.11
N THR A 236 -0.68 -6.45 6.59
CA THR A 236 -1.51 -5.44 7.25
C THR A 236 -3.01 -5.77 7.19
N THR A 237 -3.49 -6.49 6.17
CA THR A 237 -4.88 -6.93 6.08
C THR A 237 -5.30 -7.80 7.27
N ILE A 238 -4.41 -8.70 7.73
CA ILE A 238 -4.66 -9.55 8.90
C ILE A 238 -4.93 -8.71 10.14
N GLY A 239 -4.11 -7.68 10.37
CA GLY A 239 -4.27 -6.80 11.52
C GLY A 239 -5.55 -5.96 11.45
N SER A 240 -5.95 -5.51 10.26
CA SER A 240 -7.17 -4.71 10.07
C SER A 240 -8.44 -5.45 10.51
N VAL A 241 -8.47 -6.77 10.32
CA VAL A 241 -9.58 -7.66 10.72
C VAL A 241 -9.61 -7.91 12.23
N LEU A 242 -8.46 -7.82 12.90
CA LEU A 242 -8.33 -8.07 14.34
C LEU A 242 -8.69 -6.85 15.20
N LEU A 243 -8.53 -5.63 14.68
CA LEU A 243 -8.74 -4.41 15.45
C LEU A 243 -10.13 -4.32 16.11
N PRO A 244 -11.26 -4.52 15.41
CA PRO A 244 -12.58 -4.36 16.04
C PRO A 244 -12.79 -5.29 17.24
N ARG A 245 -12.27 -6.52 17.15
CA ARG A 245 -12.35 -7.51 18.24
C ARG A 245 -11.49 -7.11 19.42
N LEU A 246 -10.25 -6.68 19.17
CA LEU A 246 -9.34 -6.23 20.23
C LEU A 246 -9.84 -4.95 20.92
N SER A 247 -10.41 -3.99 20.19
CA SER A 247 -11.04 -2.82 20.79
C SER A 247 -12.22 -3.19 21.69
N ASN A 248 -13.03 -4.17 21.30
CA ASN A 248 -14.11 -4.68 22.13
C ASN A 248 -13.59 -5.40 23.40
N PHE A 249 -12.59 -6.27 23.25
CA PHE A 249 -11.99 -6.97 24.40
C PHE A 249 -11.27 -6.01 25.35
N TRP A 250 -10.65 -4.95 24.86
CA TRP A 250 -10.01 -3.96 25.73
C TRP A 250 -10.99 -3.35 26.76
N VAL A 251 -12.24 -3.13 26.34
CA VAL A 251 -13.31 -2.60 27.19
C VAL A 251 -13.94 -3.69 28.06
N ASN A 252 -14.25 -4.85 27.47
CA ASN A 252 -15.12 -5.85 28.10
C ASN A 252 -14.37 -7.01 28.78
N ASP A 253 -13.19 -7.39 28.29
CA ASP A 253 -12.42 -8.52 28.81
C ASP A 253 -10.92 -8.37 28.50
N LYS A 254 -10.17 -7.79 29.45
CA LYS A 254 -8.74 -7.56 29.32
C LYS A 254 -7.93 -8.85 29.17
N ASN A 255 -8.37 -9.96 29.77
CA ASN A 255 -7.65 -11.23 29.67
C ASN A 255 -7.77 -11.79 28.24
N MET A 256 -8.97 -11.73 27.68
CA MET A 256 -9.18 -12.06 26.26
C MET A 256 -8.38 -11.13 25.35
N TYR A 257 -8.34 -9.82 25.63
CA TYR A 257 -7.51 -8.89 24.88
C TYR A 257 -6.04 -9.34 24.82
N PHE A 258 -5.39 -9.57 25.97
CA PHE A 258 -3.98 -9.95 26.00
C PHE A 258 -3.73 -11.34 25.37
N SER A 259 -4.66 -12.29 25.53
CA SER A 259 -4.53 -13.61 24.90
C SER A 259 -4.59 -13.54 23.37
N TYR A 260 -5.48 -12.73 22.82
CA TYR A 260 -5.58 -12.50 21.37
C TYR A 260 -4.40 -11.67 20.87
N LEU A 261 -3.94 -10.70 21.66
CA LEU A 261 -2.74 -9.91 21.36
C LEU A 261 -1.52 -10.83 21.22
N GLN A 262 -1.32 -11.78 22.15
CA GLN A 262 -0.21 -12.74 22.09
C GLN A 262 -0.27 -13.62 20.84
N LYS A 263 -1.45 -14.16 20.51
CA LYS A 263 -1.64 -14.91 19.26
C LYS A 263 -1.31 -14.05 18.03
N SER A 264 -1.80 -12.81 18.01
CA SER A 264 -1.56 -11.87 16.92
C SER A 264 -0.08 -11.58 16.73
N PHE A 265 0.67 -11.40 17.82
CA PHE A 265 2.12 -11.19 17.79
C PHE A 265 2.84 -12.32 17.05
N PHE A 266 2.54 -13.58 17.40
CA PHE A 266 3.15 -14.74 16.74
C PHE A 266 2.73 -14.87 15.27
N TYR A 267 1.48 -14.55 14.92
CA TYR A 267 1.07 -14.49 13.51
C TYR A 267 1.88 -13.49 12.71
N PHE A 268 2.12 -12.28 13.25
CA PHE A 268 2.98 -11.30 12.58
C PHE A 268 4.40 -11.79 12.43
N LEU A 269 4.99 -12.44 13.45
CA LEU A 269 6.34 -12.98 13.37
C LEU A 269 6.47 -14.08 12.32
N ILE A 270 5.54 -15.02 12.30
CA ILE A 270 5.57 -16.18 11.38
C ILE A 270 5.43 -15.77 9.92
N ILE A 271 4.76 -14.65 9.64
CA ILE A 271 4.58 -14.19 8.26
C ILE A 271 5.71 -13.24 7.86
N SER A 272 6.02 -12.26 8.71
CA SER A 272 6.89 -11.14 8.33
C SER A 272 8.39 -11.48 8.34
N LEU A 273 8.86 -12.29 9.30
CA LEU A 273 10.28 -12.69 9.36
C LEU A 273 10.73 -13.51 8.14
N PRO A 274 10.08 -14.64 7.79
CA PRO A 274 10.49 -15.40 6.62
C PRO A 274 10.29 -14.59 5.33
N ALA A 275 9.31 -13.69 5.25
CA ALA A 275 9.16 -12.79 4.11
C ALA A 275 10.37 -11.85 3.98
N SER A 276 10.81 -11.20 5.06
CA SER A 276 12.01 -10.35 5.06
C SER A 276 13.27 -11.11 4.63
N VAL A 277 13.46 -12.33 5.14
CA VAL A 277 14.59 -13.20 4.78
C VAL A 277 14.48 -13.63 3.31
N TYR A 278 13.30 -14.03 2.86
CA TYR A 278 13.06 -14.43 1.48
C TYR A 278 13.42 -13.31 0.50
N PHE A 279 12.90 -12.10 0.71
CA PHE A 279 13.23 -10.96 -0.16
C PHE A 279 14.72 -10.59 -0.13
N TYR A 280 15.41 -10.80 0.99
CA TYR A 280 16.84 -10.55 1.08
C TYR A 280 17.67 -11.52 0.25
N PHE A 281 17.42 -12.83 0.40
CA PHE A 281 18.20 -13.87 -0.28
C PHE A 281 17.83 -14.01 -1.76
N PHE A 282 16.54 -13.93 -2.08
CA PHE A 282 16.00 -14.10 -3.43
C PHE A 282 15.86 -12.79 -4.20
N SER A 283 16.44 -11.68 -3.71
CA SER A 283 16.29 -10.35 -4.33
C SER A 283 16.71 -10.32 -5.80
N GLU A 284 17.75 -11.08 -6.15
CA GLU A 284 18.31 -11.10 -7.50
C GLU A 284 17.36 -11.80 -8.45
N GLU A 285 16.93 -13.00 -8.10
CA GLU A 285 15.99 -13.83 -8.85
C GLU A 285 14.64 -13.13 -9.00
N ILE A 286 14.13 -12.52 -7.91
CA ILE A 286 12.89 -11.74 -7.92
C ILE A 286 13.00 -10.58 -8.91
N ILE A 287 14.07 -9.78 -8.87
CA ILE A 287 14.21 -8.61 -9.73
C ILE A 287 14.45 -9.00 -11.19
N LEU A 288 15.30 -9.99 -11.46
CA LEU A 288 15.53 -10.47 -12.82
C LEU A 288 14.26 -11.09 -13.44
N LEU A 289 13.44 -11.76 -12.64
CA LEU A 289 12.18 -12.35 -13.10
C LEU A 289 11.05 -11.31 -13.23
N MET A 290 10.97 -10.34 -12.33
CA MET A 290 9.88 -9.36 -12.30
C MET A 290 10.18 -8.08 -13.09
N ALA A 291 11.44 -7.79 -13.38
CA ALA A 291 11.85 -6.56 -14.03
C ALA A 291 12.89 -6.74 -15.15
N GLY A 292 13.75 -7.76 -15.05
CA GLY A 292 14.77 -8.07 -16.06
C GLY A 292 16.15 -7.52 -15.71
N GLU A 293 17.14 -7.86 -16.55
CA GLU A 293 18.57 -7.57 -16.31
C GLU A 293 18.87 -6.06 -16.23
N MET A 294 18.11 -5.21 -16.93
CA MET A 294 18.28 -3.74 -16.84
C MET A 294 18.03 -3.17 -15.43
N PHE A 295 17.35 -3.94 -14.56
CA PHE A 295 17.03 -3.56 -13.17
C PHE A 295 17.98 -4.16 -12.14
N LYS A 296 19.16 -4.66 -12.53
CA LYS A 296 20.14 -5.24 -11.60
C LYS A 296 20.49 -4.30 -10.42
N ASN A 297 20.50 -2.99 -10.64
CA ASN A 297 20.76 -2.00 -9.58
C ASN A 297 19.63 -1.89 -8.53
N SER A 298 18.43 -2.40 -8.81
CA SER A 298 17.33 -2.54 -7.84
C SER A 298 17.55 -3.69 -6.85
N ILE A 299 18.47 -4.62 -7.10
CA ILE A 299 18.70 -5.79 -6.25
C ILE A 299 19.16 -5.34 -4.86
N ILE A 300 20.15 -4.43 -4.80
CA ILE A 300 20.65 -3.89 -3.54
C ILE A 300 19.53 -3.10 -2.83
N THR A 301 18.75 -2.33 -3.59
CA THR A 301 17.61 -1.58 -3.06
C THR A 301 16.58 -2.50 -2.40
N LEU A 302 16.22 -3.61 -3.06
CA LEU A 302 15.29 -4.59 -2.51
C LEU A 302 15.85 -5.29 -1.27
N LYS A 303 17.16 -5.59 -1.24
CA LYS A 303 17.82 -6.11 -0.03
C LYS A 303 17.77 -5.14 1.15
N ILE A 304 17.99 -3.84 0.90
CA ILE A 304 17.92 -2.81 1.94
C ILE A 304 16.48 -2.66 2.44
N LEU A 305 15.49 -2.70 1.55
CA LEU A 305 14.08 -2.59 1.93
C LEU A 305 13.54 -3.86 2.61
N SER A 306 14.14 -5.04 2.39
CA SER A 306 13.56 -6.32 2.85
C SER A 306 13.22 -6.41 4.35
N PRO A 307 13.98 -5.83 5.30
CA PRO A 307 13.63 -5.86 6.71
C PRO A 307 12.39 -5.01 7.04
N ILE A 308 11.97 -4.11 6.13
CA ILE A 308 10.78 -3.28 6.31
C ILE A 308 9.52 -4.15 6.40
N CYS A 309 9.47 -5.34 5.77
CA CYS A 309 8.33 -6.26 5.95
C CYS A 309 8.10 -6.60 7.43
N PHE A 310 9.17 -6.90 8.17
CA PHE A 310 9.13 -7.14 9.61
C PHE A 310 8.84 -5.85 10.39
N LEU A 311 9.51 -4.75 10.09
CA LEU A 311 9.31 -3.49 10.82
C LEU A 311 7.87 -2.97 10.69
N VAL A 312 7.29 -3.01 9.50
CA VAL A 312 5.90 -2.60 9.28
C VAL A 312 4.92 -3.56 9.98
N ALA A 313 5.21 -4.87 10.00
CA ALA A 313 4.43 -5.82 10.79
C ALA A 313 4.43 -5.47 12.29
N MET A 314 5.60 -5.12 12.84
CA MET A 314 5.74 -4.68 14.22
C MET A 314 5.07 -3.33 14.47
N ALA A 315 5.23 -2.36 13.56
CA ALA A 315 4.56 -1.06 13.64
C ALA A 315 3.04 -1.22 13.63
N TYR A 316 2.52 -2.15 12.83
CA TYR A 316 1.10 -2.48 12.80
C TYR A 316 0.66 -3.16 14.09
N PHE A 317 1.44 -4.10 14.63
CA PHE A 317 1.15 -4.74 15.90
C PHE A 317 1.14 -3.73 17.08
N PHE A 318 2.24 -3.01 17.30
CA PHE A 318 2.38 -2.06 18.40
C PHE A 318 1.50 -0.83 18.22
N GLY A 319 1.45 -0.26 17.02
CA GLY A 319 0.61 0.88 16.71
C GLY A 319 -0.85 0.51 16.71
N PHE A 320 -1.26 -0.32 15.75
CA PHE A 320 -2.66 -0.56 15.45
C PHE A 320 -3.35 -1.50 16.44
N LEU A 321 -2.68 -2.53 16.99
CA LEU A 321 -3.33 -3.49 17.90
C LEU A 321 -3.16 -3.16 19.39
N ILE A 322 -2.24 -2.25 19.74
CA ILE A 322 -2.02 -1.80 21.13
C ILE A 322 -2.44 -0.35 21.31
N LEU A 323 -1.79 0.60 20.63
CA LEU A 323 -2.02 2.02 20.90
C LEU A 323 -3.45 2.47 20.55
N TYR A 324 -4.03 1.97 19.46
CA TYR A 324 -5.40 2.33 19.05
C TYR A 324 -6.49 1.82 20.02
N PRO A 325 -6.59 0.51 20.34
CA PRO A 325 -7.56 0.01 21.32
C PRO A 325 -7.47 0.71 22.68
N GLN A 326 -6.26 1.11 23.09
CA GLN A 326 -6.01 1.76 24.37
C GLN A 326 -6.17 3.30 24.33
N HIS A 327 -6.68 3.88 23.25
CA HIS A 327 -6.87 5.33 23.06
C HIS A 327 -5.58 6.14 23.25
N LYS A 328 -4.45 5.62 22.76
CA LYS A 328 -3.11 6.24 22.80
C LYS A 328 -2.62 6.60 21.39
N GLU A 329 -3.52 7.01 20.51
CA GLU A 329 -3.22 7.42 19.13
C GLU A 329 -2.18 8.55 19.08
N ARG A 330 -2.14 9.42 20.09
CA ARG A 330 -1.10 10.46 20.22
C ARG A 330 0.32 9.90 20.24
N ILE A 331 0.53 8.74 20.88
CA ILE A 331 1.85 8.08 20.91
C ILE A 331 2.20 7.57 19.51
N TYR A 332 1.25 6.93 18.84
CA TYR A 332 1.42 6.44 17.47
C TYR A 332 1.76 7.59 16.53
N SER A 333 0.97 8.66 16.54
CA SER A 333 1.21 9.84 15.70
C SER A 333 2.56 10.48 15.98
N PHE A 334 2.96 10.60 17.26
CA PHE A 334 4.27 11.14 17.63
C PHE A 334 5.42 10.27 17.10
N SER A 335 5.33 8.94 17.23
CA SER A 335 6.33 8.01 16.69
C SER A 335 6.45 8.12 15.16
N VAL A 336 5.31 8.15 14.45
CA VAL A 336 5.28 8.28 12.99
C VAL A 336 5.82 9.65 12.53
N LEU A 337 5.51 10.73 13.26
CA LEU A 337 6.02 12.07 12.95
C LEU A 337 7.55 12.13 13.06
N ILE A 338 8.14 11.56 14.12
CA ILE A 338 9.60 11.50 14.24
C ILE A 338 10.19 10.67 13.09
N SER A 339 9.63 9.51 12.79
CA SER A 339 10.05 8.69 11.64
C SER A 339 10.02 9.46 10.33
N ALA A 340 8.94 10.20 10.05
CA ALA A 340 8.81 10.98 8.83
C ALA A 340 9.85 12.09 8.74
N ILE A 341 10.08 12.84 9.83
CA ILE A 341 11.08 13.91 9.87
C ILE A 341 12.49 13.33 9.65
N VAL A 342 12.83 12.22 10.32
CA VAL A 342 14.12 11.57 10.14
C VAL A 342 14.27 11.00 8.73
N CYS A 343 13.21 10.41 8.16
CA CYS A 343 13.21 9.93 6.78
C CYS A 343 13.55 11.06 5.80
N LEU A 344 12.87 12.20 5.92
CA LEU A 344 13.11 13.37 5.08
C LEU A 344 14.53 13.91 5.23
N GLY A 345 15.01 14.05 6.47
CA GLY A 345 16.39 14.48 6.73
C GLY A 345 17.42 13.53 6.13
N LEU A 346 17.25 12.22 6.31
CA LEU A 346 18.14 11.20 5.75
C LEU A 346 18.04 11.10 4.24
N ASN A 347 16.87 11.26 3.64
CA ASN A 347 16.70 11.32 2.20
C ASN A 347 17.54 12.44 1.59
N LEU A 348 17.44 13.66 2.12
CA LEU A 348 18.21 14.80 1.64
C LEU A 348 19.72 14.60 1.77
N LEU A 349 20.18 13.91 2.82
CA LEU A 349 21.60 13.63 3.05
C LEU A 349 22.14 12.46 2.22
N LEU A 350 21.38 11.36 2.14
CA LEU A 350 21.83 10.09 1.55
C LEU A 350 21.55 9.99 0.06
N MET A 351 20.51 10.62 -0.48
CA MET A 351 20.14 10.48 -1.91
C MET A 351 21.23 11.05 -2.83
N ASN A 352 21.89 12.14 -2.46
CA ASN A 352 22.96 12.72 -3.28
C ASN A 352 24.14 11.76 -3.49
N LYS A 353 24.46 10.93 -2.49
CA LYS A 353 25.61 10.00 -2.54
C LYS A 353 25.23 8.57 -2.92
N TYR A 354 24.08 8.09 -2.45
CA TYR A 354 23.64 6.69 -2.56
C TYR A 354 22.37 6.51 -3.39
N GLN A 355 21.81 7.59 -3.97
CA GLN A 355 20.70 7.55 -4.93
C GLN A 355 19.51 6.74 -4.39
N GLN A 356 19.01 5.75 -5.14
CA GLN A 356 17.91 4.86 -4.75
C GLN A 356 18.20 4.08 -3.46
N ASN A 357 19.46 3.69 -3.23
CA ASN A 357 19.86 2.96 -2.02
C ASN A 357 19.88 3.89 -0.80
N GLY A 358 20.17 5.17 -1.01
CA GLY A 358 20.05 6.21 0.02
C GLY A 358 18.61 6.34 0.50
N SER A 359 17.65 6.42 -0.43
CA SER A 359 16.22 6.47 -0.10
C SER A 359 15.74 5.20 0.62
N ALA A 360 16.13 4.02 0.12
CA ALA A 360 15.81 2.76 0.80
C ALA A 360 16.36 2.68 2.22
N SER A 361 17.58 3.18 2.44
CA SER A 361 18.22 3.20 3.76
C SER A 361 17.53 4.18 4.71
N ALA A 362 17.19 5.38 4.21
CA ALA A 362 16.43 6.37 4.97
C ALA A 362 15.07 5.81 5.43
N GLN A 363 14.35 5.15 4.53
CA GLN A 363 13.08 4.50 4.83
C GLN A 363 13.24 3.39 5.88
N LEU A 364 14.25 2.53 5.74
CA LEU A 364 14.55 1.47 6.71
C LEU A 364 14.80 2.03 8.12
N VAL A 365 15.62 3.07 8.23
CA VAL A 365 15.93 3.73 9.51
C VAL A 365 14.69 4.39 10.09
N ALA A 366 13.88 5.05 9.27
CA ALA A 366 12.64 5.69 9.70
C ALA A 366 11.63 4.68 10.26
N GLU A 367 11.43 3.55 9.59
CA GLU A 367 10.56 2.46 10.05
C GLU A 367 11.07 1.86 11.37
N PHE A 368 12.37 1.64 11.48
CA PHE A 368 12.99 1.17 12.71
C PHE A 368 12.74 2.13 13.88
N LEU A 369 12.97 3.43 13.68
CA LEU A 369 12.73 4.45 14.70
C LEU A 369 11.25 4.52 15.11
N GLY A 370 10.34 4.34 14.15
CA GLY A 370 8.90 4.36 14.42
C GLY A 370 8.51 3.24 15.38
N VAL A 371 8.93 2.02 15.06
CA VAL A 371 8.75 0.85 15.93
C VAL A 371 9.44 1.07 17.28
N PHE A 372 10.68 1.55 17.28
CA PHE A 372 11.45 1.80 18.50
C PHE A 372 10.72 2.74 19.45
N PHE A 373 10.24 3.89 18.97
CA PHE A 373 9.50 4.84 19.82
C PHE A 373 8.17 4.26 20.30
N MET A 374 7.44 3.53 19.46
CA MET A 374 6.20 2.85 19.90
C MET A 374 6.49 1.89 21.04
N VAL A 375 7.48 0.99 20.88
CA VAL A 375 7.88 0.04 21.92
C VAL A 375 8.36 0.75 23.17
N PHE A 376 9.22 1.76 23.04
CA PHE A 376 9.73 2.55 24.17
C PHE A 376 8.60 3.13 25.01
N PHE A 377 7.60 3.76 24.40
CA PHE A 377 6.47 4.34 25.14
C PHE A 377 5.53 3.28 25.72
N ILE A 378 5.29 2.18 25.02
CA ILE A 378 4.48 1.05 25.51
C ILE A 378 5.11 0.45 26.77
N VAL A 379 6.42 0.21 26.75
CA VAL A 379 7.17 -0.32 27.90
C VAL A 379 7.20 0.70 29.03
N LYS A 380 7.55 1.95 28.75
CA LYS A 380 7.61 3.03 29.76
C LYS A 380 6.28 3.23 30.48
N LYS A 381 5.15 3.10 29.77
CA LYS A 381 3.80 3.26 30.32
C LYS A 381 3.19 1.94 30.83
N LYS A 382 3.95 0.83 30.85
CA LYS A 382 3.50 -0.50 31.29
C LYS A 382 2.18 -0.96 30.63
N MET A 383 2.01 -0.62 29.35
CA MET A 383 0.77 -0.89 28.59
C MET A 383 0.56 -2.36 28.22
N MET A 384 1.57 -3.19 28.46
CA MET A 384 1.60 -4.64 28.23
C MET A 384 1.76 -5.44 29.53
N SER A 385 1.22 -4.95 30.66
CA SER A 385 1.47 -5.55 31.98
C SER A 385 1.11 -7.04 32.09
N ASN A 386 0.08 -7.49 31.38
CA ASN A 386 -0.40 -8.88 31.41
C ASN A 386 -0.05 -9.63 30.11
N PHE A 387 0.83 -9.08 29.29
CA PHE A 387 1.30 -9.72 28.07
C PHE A 387 2.48 -10.63 28.41
N ASN A 388 2.22 -11.93 28.44
CA ASN A 388 3.26 -12.92 28.65
C ASN A 388 3.83 -13.36 27.30
N LEU A 389 5.07 -12.96 27.02
CA LEU A 389 5.80 -13.46 25.86
C LEU A 389 6.17 -14.93 26.09
N ASP A 390 5.67 -15.81 25.23
CA ASP A 390 6.10 -17.21 25.21
C ASP A 390 7.48 -17.29 24.54
N ILE A 391 8.52 -17.19 25.36
CA ILE A 391 9.94 -17.19 24.92
C ILE A 391 10.27 -18.48 24.18
N SER A 392 9.72 -19.63 24.62
CA SER A 392 9.94 -20.91 23.95
C SER A 392 9.41 -20.84 22.52
N ASN A 393 8.19 -20.33 22.35
CA ASN A 393 7.57 -20.21 21.03
C ASN A 393 8.29 -19.21 20.12
N LEU A 394 8.79 -18.10 20.68
CA LEU A 394 9.62 -17.14 19.97
C LEU A 394 10.94 -17.76 19.50
N LEU A 395 11.62 -18.53 20.36
CA LEU A 395 12.86 -19.22 20.01
C LEU A 395 12.63 -20.24 18.88
N LYS A 396 11.52 -20.99 18.87
CA LYS A 396 11.18 -21.91 17.76
C LYS A 396 11.12 -21.19 16.42
N ILE A 397 10.52 -20.00 16.38
CA ILE A 397 10.44 -19.17 15.16
C ILE A 397 11.82 -18.69 14.75
N LEU A 398 12.60 -18.12 15.68
CA LEU A 398 13.93 -17.60 15.40
C LEU A 398 14.90 -18.70 14.94
N ILE A 399 14.87 -19.88 15.58
CA ILE A 399 15.67 -21.05 15.18
C ILE A 399 15.26 -21.53 13.79
N SER A 400 13.96 -21.60 13.49
CA SER A 400 13.47 -21.98 12.15
C SER A 400 13.98 -21.01 11.08
N VAL A 401 13.92 -19.70 11.36
CA VAL A 401 14.45 -18.67 10.45
C VAL A 401 15.98 -18.75 10.34
N GLY A 402 16.70 -18.99 11.44
CA GLY A 402 18.15 -19.17 11.43
C GLY A 402 18.59 -20.38 10.60
N ILE A 403 17.90 -21.51 10.75
CA ILE A 403 18.13 -22.71 9.93
C ILE A 403 17.85 -22.41 8.45
N LEU A 404 16.77 -21.70 8.14
CA LEU A 404 16.49 -21.29 6.76
C LEU A 404 17.62 -20.43 6.17
N ILE A 405 18.12 -19.46 6.93
CA ILE A 405 19.22 -18.59 6.49
C ILE A 405 20.44 -19.45 6.15
N ILE A 406 20.82 -20.37 7.04
CA ILE A 406 21.96 -21.27 6.84
C ILE A 406 21.74 -22.16 5.60
N LEU A 407 20.56 -22.78 5.48
CA LEU A 407 20.22 -23.64 4.34
C LEU A 407 20.30 -22.88 3.02
N ASN A 408 19.80 -21.63 2.94
CA ASN A 408 19.87 -20.86 1.69
C ASN A 408 21.31 -20.43 1.34
N ILE A 409 22.14 -20.09 2.34
CA ILE A 409 23.55 -19.80 2.11
C ILE A 409 24.27 -21.04 1.56
N LEU A 410 24.03 -22.22 2.16
CA LEU A 410 24.61 -23.48 1.69
C LEU A 410 24.12 -23.86 0.30
N LEU A 411 22.81 -23.76 0.04
CA LEU A 411 22.24 -24.06 -1.28
C LEU A 411 22.84 -23.15 -2.37
N LYS A 412 23.02 -21.86 -2.10
CA LYS A 412 23.64 -20.94 -3.05
C LYS A 412 25.12 -21.24 -3.31
N TYR A 413 25.82 -21.83 -2.34
CA TYR A 413 27.20 -22.26 -2.50
C TYR A 413 27.33 -23.54 -3.34
N PHE A 414 26.43 -24.51 -3.13
CA PHE A 414 26.50 -25.83 -3.78
C PHE A 414 25.73 -25.94 -5.11
N LEU A 415 24.59 -25.25 -5.24
CA LEU A 415 23.76 -25.27 -6.43
C LEU A 415 23.91 -23.93 -7.15
N TYR A 416 24.66 -23.93 -8.25
CA TYR A 416 24.59 -22.84 -9.23
C TYR A 416 23.21 -22.92 -9.89
N THR A 417 22.21 -22.29 -9.28
CA THR A 417 20.81 -22.34 -9.72
C THR A 417 20.72 -21.80 -11.15
N GLN A 418 20.28 -22.66 -12.07
CA GLN A 418 19.94 -22.22 -13.42
C GLN A 418 18.90 -21.11 -13.35
N LYS A 419 19.11 -20.03 -14.13
CA LYS A 419 18.24 -18.83 -14.22
C LYS A 419 16.86 -19.11 -14.86
N ASN A 420 16.32 -20.31 -14.71
CA ASN A 420 15.05 -20.71 -15.30
C ASN A 420 13.89 -20.38 -14.34
N ILE A 421 12.78 -19.89 -14.88
CA ILE A 421 11.57 -19.51 -14.13
C ILE A 421 11.05 -20.68 -13.28
N LEU A 422 11.08 -21.91 -13.82
CA LEU A 422 10.69 -23.12 -13.09
C LEU A 422 11.57 -23.36 -11.86
N GLY A 423 12.89 -23.18 -11.99
CA GLY A 423 13.83 -23.29 -10.88
C GLY A 423 13.55 -22.28 -9.77
N PHE A 424 13.25 -21.03 -10.16
CA PHE A 424 12.82 -20.01 -9.20
C PHE A 424 11.53 -20.41 -8.47
N VAL A 425 10.47 -20.80 -9.19
CA VAL A 425 9.19 -21.21 -8.58
C VAL A 425 9.38 -22.38 -7.61
N ILE A 426 10.14 -23.40 -8.01
CA ILE A 426 10.46 -24.54 -7.15
C ILE A 426 11.22 -24.08 -5.90
N SER A 427 12.21 -23.19 -6.05
CA SER A 427 12.99 -22.66 -4.92
C SER A 427 12.13 -21.86 -3.93
N THR A 428 11.18 -21.07 -4.43
CA THR A 428 10.22 -20.33 -3.60
C THR A 428 9.31 -21.28 -2.83
N ILE A 429 8.75 -22.28 -3.50
CA ILE A 429 7.86 -23.27 -2.87
C ILE A 429 8.65 -24.07 -1.83
N SER A 430 9.87 -24.52 -2.15
CA SER A 430 10.71 -25.26 -1.22
C SER A 430 11.10 -24.41 -0.01
N PHE A 431 11.40 -23.13 -0.19
CA PHE A 431 11.73 -22.22 0.92
C PHE A 431 10.60 -22.16 1.95
N PHE A 432 9.37 -21.90 1.50
CA PHE A 432 8.22 -21.82 2.41
C PHE A 432 7.80 -23.19 2.94
N MET A 433 7.91 -24.26 2.15
CA MET A 433 7.66 -25.62 2.64
C MET A 433 8.60 -26.00 3.77
N VAL A 434 9.91 -25.79 3.61
CA VAL A 434 10.92 -26.07 4.65
C VAL A 434 10.64 -25.23 5.88
N TYR A 435 10.27 -23.95 5.71
CA TYR A 435 9.91 -23.08 6.83
C TYR A 435 8.75 -23.65 7.66
N PHE A 436 7.61 -23.92 7.02
CA PHE A 436 6.44 -24.42 7.71
C PHE A 436 6.66 -25.83 8.26
N PHE A 437 7.48 -26.64 7.59
CA PHE A 437 7.90 -27.94 8.11
C PHE A 437 8.75 -27.82 9.38
N LEU A 438 9.71 -26.90 9.44
CA LEU A 438 10.50 -26.63 10.65
C LEU A 438 9.62 -26.16 11.81
N LEU A 439 8.69 -25.24 11.56
CA LEU A 439 7.73 -24.80 12.57
C LEU A 439 6.85 -25.95 13.08
N PHE A 440 6.42 -26.84 12.18
CA PHE A 440 5.66 -28.03 12.54
C PHE A 440 6.50 -29.01 13.38
N LEU A 441 7.75 -29.26 12.97
CA LEU A 441 8.68 -30.16 13.66
C LEU A 441 9.00 -29.67 15.07
N PHE A 442 9.24 -28.37 15.24
CA PHE A 442 9.45 -27.75 16.54
C PHE A 442 8.18 -27.55 17.35
N LYS A 443 7.03 -27.97 16.82
CA LYS A 443 5.73 -27.85 17.49
C LYS A 443 5.43 -26.41 17.90
N GLU A 444 5.56 -25.48 16.98
CA GLU A 444 5.19 -24.08 17.20
C GLU A 444 3.68 -23.98 17.46
N ASN A 445 3.31 -23.20 18.48
CA ASN A 445 1.98 -23.25 19.08
C ASN A 445 0.88 -22.74 18.13
N THR A 446 1.16 -21.71 17.33
CA THR A 446 0.17 -21.17 16.39
C THR A 446 -0.07 -22.08 15.19
N ILE A 447 0.97 -22.67 14.60
CA ILE A 447 0.87 -23.63 13.50
C ILE A 447 0.09 -24.87 13.95
N ILE A 448 0.38 -25.40 15.15
CA ILE A 448 -0.41 -26.51 15.72
C ILE A 448 -1.87 -26.09 15.90
N GLY A 449 -2.14 -24.89 16.42
CA GLY A 449 -3.49 -24.37 16.58
C GLY A 449 -4.27 -24.30 15.26
N VAL A 450 -3.62 -23.85 14.19
CA VAL A 450 -4.21 -23.81 12.84
C VAL A 450 -4.46 -25.22 12.29
N LEU A 451 -3.55 -26.17 12.50
CA LEU A 451 -3.76 -27.55 12.07
C LEU A 451 -4.90 -28.23 12.82
N GLN A 452 -5.05 -27.94 14.12
CA GLN A 452 -6.16 -28.45 14.92
C GLN A 452 -7.51 -27.87 14.50
N SER A 453 -7.58 -26.58 14.15
CA SER A 453 -8.82 -25.98 13.65
C SER A 453 -9.20 -26.54 12.28
N LEU A 454 -8.23 -26.75 11.37
CA LEU A 454 -8.47 -27.40 10.09
C LEU A 454 -8.97 -28.84 10.23
N LYS A 455 -8.42 -29.61 11.18
CA LYS A 455 -8.92 -30.97 11.50
C LYS A 455 -10.36 -30.99 12.00
N LYS A 456 -10.83 -29.93 12.65
CA LYS A 456 -12.24 -29.82 13.10
C LYS A 456 -13.20 -29.47 11.96
N ILE A 457 -12.71 -28.83 10.90
CA ILE A 457 -13.50 -28.41 9.74
C ILE A 457 -13.60 -29.53 8.69
N LEU A 458 -12.58 -30.38 8.59
CA LEU A 458 -12.62 -31.58 7.76
C LEU A 458 -13.52 -32.63 8.44
N PRO A 459 -14.68 -33.00 7.85
CA PRO A 459 -15.52 -34.04 8.43
C PRO A 459 -14.71 -35.34 8.52
N THR A 460 -14.52 -35.85 9.73
CA THR A 460 -13.98 -37.19 9.94
C THR A 460 -14.97 -38.21 9.40
N LYS A 461 -14.84 -38.55 8.11
CA LYS A 461 -15.40 -39.77 7.52
C LYS A 461 -14.67 -40.98 8.12
N LYS A 462 -15.04 -41.36 9.34
CA LYS A 462 -14.69 -42.64 9.99
C LYS A 462 -15.51 -42.74 11.27
N ASN A 463 -16.66 -43.42 11.20
CA ASN A 463 -17.23 -44.28 12.27
C ASN A 463 -18.72 -44.70 12.07
N ASP A 464 -19.20 -44.97 10.85
CA ASP A 464 -20.57 -45.53 10.65
C ASP A 464 -20.60 -46.78 9.73
N LEU A 465 -19.57 -47.64 9.78
CA LEU A 465 -19.58 -48.94 9.06
C LEU A 465 -19.44 -50.17 9.97
N LEU A 466 -19.70 -50.02 11.26
CA LEU A 466 -19.83 -51.15 12.19
C LEU A 466 -21.03 -50.90 13.12
N LYS A 467 -22.24 -51.06 12.57
CA LYS A 467 -23.45 -51.40 13.32
C LYS A 467 -24.24 -52.42 12.51
#